data_AF-A0A7W1BWQ6-F1
#
_entry.id   AF-A0A7W1BWQ6-F1
#
_cell.length_a   1.000
_cell.length_b   1.000
_cell.length_c   1.000
_cell.angle_alpha   90.00
_cell.angle_beta   90.00
_cell.angle_gamma   90.00
#
_symmetry.space_group_name_H-M   'P 1'
#
loop_
_entity.id
_entity.type
_entity.pdbx_description
1 polymer ?
#
loop_
_entity_poly.entity_id
_entity_poly.type
_entity_poly.pdbx_seq_one_letter_code
_entity_poly.pdbx_strand_id
1 'polypeptide(L)'
;MNDTNETIETNATHHAVVKIVEADKLGSATSPLGLTRTVAVTNASRTPQAGDVIAVRTLTDSATYNMLELPTGRLAKINPGDVVIGVLGRRRALKGFVGDVPQTVNAGDQLHLLSLGGVIGYCTGHHSSLGDAIKGEVIGVVCDEEGRALNIADVALPLRSTLGDTAPIVMVAGTSMNSGKTCAATELIKQATRAGLQVAAGKLSGVACLRDTLNMADHGAIATASFLDCGLPSTVDVGDLSPVAKTIISRLNESSPDLIVIELGDGILGGYSVESIFDDLELREQTAAIIFCASDYVGAWGGIELLRKRGIEIDVISGLVTDSQMGEDYIENEFGIPAANAKRNGALLFELIKSKVEAAGPKELVGAGV
;
A
#
# COMPACT_ATOMS: atom_id res chain seq x y z
N MET A 1 -68.98 25.27 -0.34
CA MET A 1 -68.32 24.53 0.75
C MET A 1 -68.19 23.09 0.34
N ASN A 2 -67.10 22.75 -0.33
CA ASN A 2 -66.13 21.75 0.11
C ASN A 2 -65.06 21.66 -0.95
N ASP A 3 -63.89 22.16 -0.56
CA ASP A 3 -62.72 22.39 -1.37
C ASP A 3 -62.09 21.09 -1.85
N THR A 4 -61.86 21.04 -3.15
CA THR A 4 -60.73 20.35 -3.78
C THR A 4 -59.43 21.01 -3.35
N ASN A 5 -58.49 20.23 -2.81
CA ASN A 5 -57.06 20.50 -2.99
C ASN A 5 -56.28 19.20 -2.73
N GLU A 6 -56.00 18.49 -3.83
CA GLU A 6 -54.92 17.51 -3.88
C GLU A 6 -53.59 18.25 -3.71
N THR A 7 -52.93 17.96 -2.60
CA THR A 7 -51.54 18.37 -2.37
C THR A 7 -50.65 17.52 -3.27
N ILE A 8 -50.26 18.07 -4.43
CA ILE A 8 -49.16 17.51 -5.21
C ILE A 8 -47.88 17.88 -4.47
N GLU A 9 -47.34 16.94 -3.69
CA GLU A 9 -45.95 16.97 -3.24
C GLU A 9 -45.05 16.92 -4.49
N THR A 10 -44.62 18.07 -4.96
CA THR A 10 -43.50 18.15 -5.89
C THR A 10 -42.24 17.72 -5.15
N ASN A 11 -41.84 16.47 -5.37
CA ASN A 11 -40.50 15.97 -5.07
C ASN A 11 -39.47 16.94 -5.66
N ALA A 12 -38.88 17.78 -4.81
CA ALA A 12 -37.73 18.57 -5.18
C ALA A 12 -36.54 17.61 -5.39
N THR A 13 -36.34 17.17 -6.63
CA THR A 13 -35.06 16.64 -7.07
C THR A 13 -34.01 17.72 -6.83
N HIS A 14 -33.28 17.62 -5.72
CA HIS A 14 -32.05 18.38 -5.50
C HIS A 14 -31.07 18.01 -6.63
N HIS A 15 -31.10 18.76 -7.72
CA HIS A 15 -30.11 18.63 -8.78
C HIS A 15 -28.75 18.95 -8.17
N ALA A 16 -27.90 17.93 -8.08
CA ALA A 16 -26.52 18.06 -7.66
C ALA A 16 -25.84 19.12 -8.51
N VAL A 17 -25.33 20.17 -7.88
CA VAL A 17 -24.59 21.22 -8.60
C VAL A 17 -23.20 20.68 -8.89
N VAL A 18 -22.94 20.41 -10.17
CA VAL A 18 -21.61 20.07 -10.67
C VAL A 18 -20.84 21.36 -10.93
N LYS A 19 -19.60 21.43 -10.45
CA LYS A 19 -18.68 22.57 -10.66
C LYS A 19 -17.36 22.07 -11.20
N ILE A 20 -16.74 22.85 -12.09
CA ILE A 20 -15.39 22.58 -12.56
C ILE A 20 -14.39 23.22 -11.59
N VAL A 21 -13.37 22.45 -11.21
CA VAL A 21 -12.29 22.85 -10.30
C VAL A 21 -10.95 22.61 -10.98
N GLU A 22 -10.07 23.60 -10.91
CA GLU A 22 -8.67 23.47 -11.30
C GLU A 22 -7.84 23.05 -10.08
N ALA A 23 -7.23 21.87 -10.17
CA ALA A 23 -6.35 21.35 -9.13
C ALA A 23 -4.94 21.93 -9.25
N ASP A 24 -4.37 22.31 -8.12
CA ASP A 24 -2.94 22.62 -8.02
C ASP A 24 -2.11 21.34 -8.05
N LYS A 25 -2.61 20.29 -7.40
CA LYS A 25 -1.89 19.02 -7.24
C LYS A 25 -2.86 17.83 -7.21
N LEU A 26 -2.41 16.72 -7.80
CA LEU A 26 -3.06 15.42 -7.71
C LEU A 26 -2.19 14.54 -6.81
N GLY A 27 -2.78 13.85 -5.84
CA GLY A 27 -2.07 12.84 -5.05
C GLY A 27 -1.87 11.56 -5.85
N SER A 28 -0.74 10.89 -5.69
CA SER A 28 -0.40 9.66 -6.41
C SER A 28 -1.39 8.51 -6.17
N ALA A 29 -2.15 8.53 -5.07
CA ALA A 29 -3.24 7.60 -4.81
C ALA A 29 -4.39 7.72 -5.83
N THR A 30 -4.47 8.81 -6.60
CA THR A 30 -5.43 8.97 -7.70
C THR A 30 -4.91 8.46 -9.05
N SER A 31 -3.64 8.01 -9.12
CA SER A 31 -2.99 7.61 -10.37
C SER A 31 -3.74 6.56 -11.20
N PRO A 32 -4.45 5.56 -10.63
CA PRO A 32 -5.17 4.58 -11.44
C PRO A 32 -6.23 5.20 -12.36
N LEU A 33 -6.79 6.36 -11.98
CA LEU A 33 -7.86 7.03 -12.72
C LEU A 33 -7.35 7.92 -13.86
N GLY A 34 -6.04 8.19 -13.95
CA GLY A 34 -5.48 9.02 -15.01
C GLY A 34 -6.04 10.45 -15.07
N LEU A 35 -6.44 11.02 -13.93
CA LEU A 35 -7.11 12.32 -13.85
C LEU A 35 -6.24 13.47 -14.40
N THR A 36 -6.90 14.45 -15.02
CA THR A 36 -6.31 15.75 -15.35
C THR A 36 -6.45 16.74 -14.20
N ARG A 37 -5.80 17.91 -14.32
CA ARG A 37 -5.88 18.97 -13.29
C ARG A 37 -7.27 19.61 -13.23
N THR A 38 -7.93 19.73 -14.37
CA THR A 38 -9.34 20.14 -14.44
C THR A 38 -10.22 18.95 -14.10
N VAL A 39 -11.04 19.05 -13.05
CA VAL A 39 -11.96 18.00 -12.62
C VAL A 39 -13.35 18.58 -12.34
N ALA A 40 -14.39 17.77 -12.54
CA ALA A 40 -15.73 18.08 -12.09
C ALA A 40 -15.91 17.62 -10.64
N VAL A 41 -16.56 18.45 -9.81
CA VAL A 41 -16.92 18.10 -8.44
C VAL A 41 -18.40 18.28 -8.20
N THR A 42 -18.97 17.42 -7.38
CA THR A 42 -20.35 17.44 -6.92
C THR A 42 -20.43 17.60 -5.41
N ASN A 43 -21.47 18.30 -4.97
CA ASN A 43 -21.83 18.45 -3.55
C ASN A 43 -23.07 17.63 -3.18
N ALA A 44 -23.43 16.65 -4.00
CA ALA A 44 -24.50 15.72 -3.69
C ALA A 44 -24.17 14.97 -2.39
N SER A 45 -25.11 14.96 -1.45
CA SER A 45 -24.95 14.18 -0.23
C SER A 45 -24.90 12.69 -0.57
N ARG A 46 -23.87 12.00 -0.09
CA ARG A 46 -23.71 10.55 -0.23
C ARG A 46 -22.94 9.99 0.97
N THR A 47 -23.08 8.69 1.19
CA THR A 47 -22.24 7.98 2.16
C THR A 47 -20.82 7.90 1.61
N PRO A 48 -19.82 8.47 2.31
CA PRO A 48 -18.43 8.41 1.86
C PRO A 48 -17.89 6.98 1.92
N GLN A 49 -17.10 6.62 0.92
CA GLN A 49 -16.45 5.32 0.80
C GLN A 49 -14.94 5.48 0.73
N ALA A 50 -14.21 4.46 1.20
CA ALA A 50 -12.79 4.39 0.93
C ALA A 50 -12.56 4.36 -0.58
N GLY A 51 -11.59 5.14 -1.05
CA GLY A 51 -11.25 5.28 -2.46
C GLY A 51 -12.00 6.38 -3.20
N ASP A 52 -13.04 6.98 -2.60
CA ASP A 52 -13.74 8.12 -3.19
C ASP A 52 -12.76 9.27 -3.42
N VAL A 53 -12.78 9.82 -4.63
CA VAL A 53 -11.90 10.93 -4.99
C VAL A 53 -12.52 12.24 -4.51
N ILE A 54 -11.75 13.05 -3.79
CA ILE A 54 -12.21 14.33 -3.24
C ILE A 54 -11.26 15.46 -3.58
N ALA A 55 -11.84 16.65 -3.77
CA ALA A 55 -11.11 17.90 -3.90
C ALA A 55 -11.13 18.64 -2.57
N VAL A 56 -9.95 19.01 -2.06
CA VAL A 56 -9.81 19.82 -0.84
C VAL A 56 -8.96 21.06 -1.10
N ARG A 57 -9.30 22.17 -0.47
CA ARG A 57 -8.44 23.34 -0.37
C ARG A 57 -7.65 23.27 0.93
N THR A 58 -6.33 23.24 0.84
CA THR A 58 -5.46 23.18 2.02
C THR A 58 -5.58 24.47 2.84
N LEU A 59 -5.71 24.34 4.16
CA LEU A 59 -5.89 25.44 5.10
C LEU A 59 -4.62 25.75 5.89
N THR A 60 -3.84 24.71 6.19
CA THR A 60 -2.62 24.80 7.00
C THR A 60 -1.43 24.23 6.24
N ASP A 61 -0.23 24.44 6.78
CA ASP A 61 0.98 23.74 6.38
C ASP A 61 1.48 22.83 7.51
N SER A 62 2.59 22.14 7.26
CA SER A 62 3.28 21.32 8.24
C SER A 62 4.79 21.44 8.04
N ALA A 63 5.57 21.58 9.10
CA ALA A 63 7.02 21.66 8.96
C ALA A 63 7.64 20.32 8.54
N THR A 64 7.03 19.19 8.94
CA THR A 64 7.59 17.85 8.76
C THR A 64 6.83 16.99 7.74
N TYR A 65 5.58 17.34 7.42
CA TYR A 65 4.75 16.60 6.47
C TYR A 65 4.07 17.53 5.45
N ASN A 66 4.88 18.25 4.67
CA ASN A 66 4.43 19.22 3.66
C ASN A 66 4.62 18.77 2.21
N MET A 67 4.88 17.49 1.96
CA MET A 67 5.08 16.99 0.61
C MET A 67 3.88 16.13 0.19
N LEU A 68 3.45 16.29 -1.06
CA LEU A 68 2.54 15.40 -1.75
C LEU A 68 3.31 14.69 -2.87
N GLU A 69 3.20 13.38 -2.95
CA GLU A 69 3.66 12.62 -4.11
C GLU A 69 2.63 12.75 -5.23
N LEU A 70 3.07 13.23 -6.39
CA LEU A 70 2.24 13.34 -7.59
C LEU A 70 2.15 11.98 -8.32
N PRO A 71 1.17 11.76 -9.22
CA PRO A 71 1.10 10.54 -10.05
C PRO A 71 2.39 10.22 -10.82
N THR A 72 3.23 11.23 -11.08
CA THR A 72 4.57 11.07 -11.69
C THR A 72 5.65 10.51 -10.73
N GLY A 73 5.35 10.32 -9.45
CA GLY A 73 6.34 10.02 -8.40
C GLY A 73 7.07 11.24 -7.81
N ARG A 74 7.03 12.38 -8.50
CA ARG A 74 7.64 13.62 -8.00
C ARG A 74 6.97 14.09 -6.70
N LEU A 75 7.79 14.44 -5.71
CA LEU A 75 7.32 15.11 -4.49
C LEU A 75 7.15 16.62 -4.73
N ALA A 76 5.97 17.14 -4.42
CA ALA A 76 5.61 18.56 -4.52
C ALA A 76 5.23 19.14 -3.16
N LYS A 77 5.75 20.32 -2.83
CA LYS A 77 5.42 21.00 -1.58
C LYS A 77 3.97 21.49 -1.58
N ILE A 78 3.23 21.17 -0.53
CA ILE A 78 1.89 21.65 -0.23
C ILE A 78 2.01 23.01 0.48
N ASN A 79 1.24 23.98 -0.01
CA ASN A 79 1.09 25.30 0.58
C ASN A 79 -0.37 25.52 0.94
N PRO A 80 -0.68 26.38 1.93
CA PRO A 80 -2.04 26.81 2.21
C PRO A 80 -2.65 27.46 0.96
N GLY A 81 -3.92 27.13 0.68
CA GLY A 81 -4.68 27.62 -0.47
C GLY A 81 -4.65 26.69 -1.69
N ASP A 82 -3.69 25.76 -1.77
CA ASP A 82 -3.61 24.76 -2.84
C ASP A 82 -4.90 23.93 -2.91
N VAL A 83 -5.39 23.70 -4.11
CA VAL A 83 -6.41 22.68 -4.38
C VAL A 83 -5.73 21.35 -4.63
N VAL A 84 -5.96 20.39 -3.73
CA VAL A 84 -5.42 19.04 -3.80
C VAL A 84 -6.54 18.05 -4.11
N ILE A 85 -6.33 17.20 -5.10
CA ILE A 85 -7.17 16.02 -5.34
C ILE A 85 -6.51 14.82 -4.68
N GLY A 86 -7.26 14.13 -3.83
CA GLY A 86 -6.83 12.93 -3.14
C GLY A 86 -7.96 11.91 -3.04
N VAL A 87 -7.74 10.86 -2.26
CA VAL A 87 -8.75 9.81 -2.04
C VAL A 87 -9.08 9.70 -0.57
N LEU A 88 -10.35 9.42 -0.25
CA LEU A 88 -10.75 9.07 1.10
C LEU A 88 -10.12 7.73 1.50
N GLY A 89 -9.57 7.64 2.70
CA GLY A 89 -9.02 6.37 3.17
C GLY A 89 -8.66 6.36 4.65
N ARG A 90 -8.35 5.15 5.13
CA ARG A 90 -7.95 4.90 6.51
C ARG A 90 -6.43 4.80 6.61
N ARG A 91 -5.88 5.16 7.77
CA ARG A 91 -4.46 4.94 8.10
C ARG A 91 -4.33 4.50 9.55
N ARG A 92 -3.52 3.47 9.79
CA ARG A 92 -3.18 2.94 11.14
C ARG A 92 -1.67 2.95 11.34
N ALA A 93 -1.03 4.12 11.30
CA ALA A 93 0.43 4.18 11.34
C ALA A 93 0.97 4.24 12.76
N LEU A 94 1.90 3.35 13.10
CA LEU A 94 2.75 3.49 14.29
C LEU A 94 3.69 4.69 14.18
N LYS A 95 4.13 5.01 12.95
CA LYS A 95 5.04 6.13 12.64
C LYS A 95 4.39 7.04 11.58
N GLY A 96 3.30 7.71 11.96
CA GLY A 96 2.53 8.54 11.03
C GLY A 96 1.24 9.08 11.65
N PHE A 97 0.32 9.49 10.78
CA PHE A 97 -1.05 9.85 11.15
C PHE A 97 -1.94 8.61 11.23
N VAL A 98 -2.92 8.67 12.13
CA VAL A 98 -4.01 7.70 12.27
C VAL A 98 -5.31 8.42 11.93
N GLY A 99 -6.13 7.81 11.08
CA GLY A 99 -7.38 8.43 10.69
C GLY A 99 -8.29 7.51 9.91
N ASP A 100 -9.51 7.96 9.73
CA ASP A 100 -10.64 7.20 9.21
C ASP A 100 -11.35 7.91 8.06
N VAL A 101 -12.08 7.15 7.25
CA VAL A 101 -13.07 7.72 6.34
C VAL A 101 -14.16 8.39 7.21
N PRO A 102 -14.48 9.67 6.99
CA PRO A 102 -15.48 10.38 7.79
C PRO A 102 -16.88 9.81 7.55
N GLN A 103 -17.80 10.01 8.49
CA GLN A 103 -19.19 9.55 8.37
C GLN A 103 -19.96 10.32 7.28
N THR A 104 -19.59 11.57 7.05
CA THR A 104 -20.14 12.46 6.02
C THR A 104 -19.03 13.23 5.33
N VAL A 105 -19.26 13.62 4.08
CA VAL A 105 -18.39 14.54 3.35
C VAL A 105 -19.27 15.56 2.64
N ASN A 106 -19.27 16.79 3.16
CA ASN A 106 -19.96 17.94 2.58
C ASN A 106 -18.95 19.04 2.24
N ALA A 107 -19.27 19.88 1.28
CA ALA A 107 -18.47 21.08 1.03
C ALA A 107 -18.37 21.95 2.30
N GLY A 108 -17.15 22.38 2.63
CA GLY A 108 -16.85 23.10 3.87
C GLY A 108 -16.39 22.21 5.03
N ASP A 109 -16.58 20.89 4.97
CA ASP A 109 -16.06 19.97 5.99
C ASP A 109 -14.52 20.03 6.03
N GLN A 110 -13.94 19.85 7.21
CA GLN A 110 -12.49 19.84 7.38
C GLN A 110 -11.96 18.41 7.52
N LEU A 111 -11.10 18.00 6.61
CA LEU A 111 -10.39 16.73 6.62
C LEU A 111 -8.88 16.95 6.67
N HIS A 112 -8.13 15.86 6.80
CA HIS A 112 -6.68 15.90 7.00
C HIS A 112 -5.99 15.07 5.94
N LEU A 113 -4.86 15.56 5.44
CA LEU A 113 -3.96 14.77 4.63
C LEU A 113 -3.26 13.73 5.51
N LEU A 114 -3.61 12.46 5.32
CA LEU A 114 -3.11 11.35 6.10
C LEU A 114 -1.88 10.69 5.49
N SER A 115 -1.59 10.83 4.19
CA SER A 115 -0.39 10.23 3.56
C SER A 115 0.23 11.11 2.48
N LEU A 116 1.51 10.87 2.16
CA LEU A 116 2.22 11.51 1.05
C LEU A 116 1.52 11.25 -0.28
N GLY A 117 0.88 10.09 -0.45
CA GLY A 117 0.17 9.74 -1.68
C GLY A 117 -1.17 10.44 -1.85
N GLY A 118 -1.62 11.27 -0.91
CA GLY A 118 -2.93 11.94 -1.04
C GLY A 118 -4.09 11.14 -0.46
N VAL A 119 -3.85 10.27 0.52
CA VAL A 119 -4.94 9.70 1.32
C VAL A 119 -5.42 10.77 2.30
N ILE A 120 -6.72 11.06 2.29
CA ILE A 120 -7.37 12.10 3.08
C ILE A 120 -8.43 11.45 3.98
N GLY A 121 -8.58 11.95 5.21
CA GLY A 121 -9.59 11.45 6.13
C GLY A 121 -9.70 12.27 7.41
N TYR A 122 -10.50 11.80 8.35
CA TYR A 122 -10.59 12.39 9.69
C TYR A 122 -9.45 11.87 10.56
N CYS A 123 -8.53 12.76 10.95
CA CYS A 123 -7.37 12.39 11.76
C CYS A 123 -7.78 12.22 13.23
N THR A 124 -7.52 11.05 13.80
CA THR A 124 -7.83 10.70 15.20
C THR A 124 -6.57 10.68 16.08
N GLY A 125 -5.38 10.67 15.49
CA GLY A 125 -4.12 10.74 16.22
C GLY A 125 -2.89 10.80 15.32
N HIS A 126 -1.72 11.00 15.92
CA HIS A 126 -0.43 11.00 15.22
C HIS A 126 0.70 10.53 16.14
N HIS A 127 1.80 10.07 15.53
CA HIS A 127 3.02 9.76 16.26
C HIS A 127 3.62 11.03 16.89
N SER A 128 4.15 10.93 18.11
CA SER A 128 4.61 12.07 18.93
C SER A 128 5.70 12.93 18.31
N SER A 129 6.43 12.41 17.31
CA SER A 129 7.46 13.15 16.59
C SER A 129 6.93 14.01 15.44
N LEU A 130 5.62 14.00 15.17
CA LEU A 130 4.99 14.76 14.10
C LEU A 130 4.21 15.94 14.68
N GLY A 131 4.18 17.05 13.92
CA GLY A 131 3.21 18.10 14.16
C GLY A 131 1.83 17.72 13.62
N ASP A 132 0.89 18.65 13.71
CA ASP A 132 -0.46 18.44 13.21
C ASP A 132 -0.48 18.11 11.70
N ALA A 133 -1.45 17.28 11.31
CA ALA A 133 -1.71 16.97 9.91
C ALA A 133 -2.20 18.22 9.17
N ILE A 134 -1.84 18.33 7.88
CA ILE A 134 -2.36 19.41 7.02
C ILE A 134 -3.87 19.28 6.93
N LYS A 135 -4.59 20.33 7.34
CA LYS A 135 -6.04 20.43 7.22
C LYS A 135 -6.41 20.90 5.83
N GLY A 136 -7.49 20.35 5.28
CA GLY A 136 -8.10 20.78 4.03
C GLY A 136 -9.60 20.93 4.18
N GLU A 137 -10.14 22.01 3.63
CA GLU A 137 -11.58 22.23 3.47
C GLU A 137 -12.07 21.51 2.22
N VAL A 138 -13.09 20.67 2.36
CA VAL A 138 -13.69 19.94 1.25
C VAL A 138 -14.35 20.92 0.28
N ILE A 139 -13.96 20.87 -0.99
CA ILE A 139 -14.61 21.60 -2.08
C ILE A 139 -15.81 20.80 -2.61
N GLY A 140 -15.62 19.48 -2.76
CA GLY A 140 -16.62 18.54 -3.23
C GLY A 140 -16.00 17.17 -3.55
N VAL A 141 -16.85 16.22 -3.91
CA VAL A 141 -16.44 14.88 -4.39
C VAL A 141 -16.22 14.95 -5.89
N VAL A 142 -15.11 14.41 -6.40
CA VAL A 142 -14.84 14.39 -7.84
C VAL A 142 -15.80 13.42 -8.53
N CYS A 143 -16.36 13.81 -9.68
CA CYS A 143 -17.37 13.05 -10.41
C CYS A 143 -17.13 13.01 -11.92
N ASP A 144 -17.82 12.09 -12.59
CA ASP A 144 -17.94 12.04 -14.05
C ASP A 144 -18.95 13.07 -14.61
N GLU A 145 -19.20 13.01 -15.92
CA GLU A 145 -20.12 13.91 -16.63
C GLU A 145 -21.57 13.74 -16.18
N GLU A 146 -21.95 12.55 -15.74
CA GLU A 146 -23.26 12.23 -15.19
C GLU A 146 -23.40 12.62 -13.71
N GLY A 147 -22.35 13.17 -13.09
CA GLY A 147 -22.33 13.56 -11.68
C GLY A 147 -22.18 12.37 -10.72
N ARG A 148 -21.82 11.19 -11.24
CA ARG A 148 -21.49 10.02 -10.40
C ARG A 148 -20.08 10.21 -9.85
N ALA A 149 -19.94 10.02 -8.55
CA ALA A 149 -18.65 10.18 -7.91
C ALA A 149 -17.65 9.12 -8.37
N LEU A 150 -16.40 9.53 -8.57
CA LEU A 150 -15.31 8.64 -8.94
C LEU A 150 -14.73 7.96 -7.71
N ASN A 151 -14.40 6.68 -7.85
CA ASN A 151 -13.68 5.89 -6.88
C ASN A 151 -12.52 5.15 -7.57
N ILE A 152 -11.36 5.05 -6.92
CA ILE A 152 -10.23 4.29 -7.49
C ILE A 152 -10.53 2.80 -7.68
N ALA A 153 -11.54 2.25 -7.00
CA ALA A 153 -12.05 0.90 -7.20
C ALA A 153 -12.76 0.71 -8.55
N ASP A 154 -13.21 1.79 -9.20
CA ASP A 154 -13.91 1.72 -10.50
C ASP A 154 -13.01 1.18 -11.62
N VAL A 155 -11.68 1.27 -11.44
CA VAL A 155 -10.66 0.80 -12.38
C VAL A 155 -9.76 -0.29 -11.79
N ALA A 156 -10.19 -0.89 -10.67
CA ALA A 156 -9.43 -1.91 -9.97
C ALA A 156 -9.23 -3.18 -10.83
N LEU A 157 -8.10 -3.84 -10.64
CA LEU A 157 -7.91 -5.18 -11.15
C LEU A 157 -8.93 -6.15 -10.54
N PRO A 158 -9.52 -7.06 -11.35
CA PRO A 158 -10.47 -8.04 -10.85
C PRO A 158 -9.77 -9.01 -9.90
N LEU A 159 -10.33 -9.17 -8.70
CA LEU A 159 -9.74 -10.01 -7.66
C LEU A 159 -9.74 -11.49 -8.05
N ARG A 160 -8.64 -12.17 -7.75
CA ARG A 160 -8.43 -13.60 -7.99
C ARG A 160 -8.53 -14.40 -6.71
N SER A 161 -9.24 -15.52 -6.76
CA SER A 161 -9.30 -16.49 -5.65
C SER A 161 -8.13 -17.48 -5.66
N THR A 162 -7.49 -17.67 -6.81
CA THR A 162 -6.35 -18.58 -7.02
C THR A 162 -5.18 -17.86 -7.66
N LEU A 163 -3.96 -18.24 -7.27
CA LEU A 163 -2.69 -17.73 -7.76
C LEU A 163 -2.34 -18.35 -9.11
N GLY A 164 -2.47 -19.68 -9.21
CA GLY A 164 -1.99 -20.44 -10.37
C GLY A 164 -0.46 -20.49 -10.45
N ASP A 165 0.06 -20.72 -11.67
CA ASP A 165 1.49 -20.77 -11.92
C ASP A 165 2.15 -19.40 -11.68
N THR A 166 3.31 -19.41 -11.02
CA THR A 166 4.04 -18.20 -10.67
C THR A 166 5.53 -18.44 -10.67
N ALA A 167 6.31 -17.40 -11.00
CA ALA A 167 7.72 -17.36 -10.67
C ALA A 167 7.92 -17.48 -9.13
N PRO A 168 9.07 -17.98 -8.67
CA PRO A 168 9.39 -18.07 -7.25
C PRO A 168 9.19 -16.73 -6.52
N ILE A 169 8.53 -16.77 -5.37
CA ILE A 169 8.20 -15.57 -4.59
C ILE A 169 9.16 -15.46 -3.40
N VAL A 170 9.75 -14.28 -3.21
CA VAL A 170 10.46 -13.92 -1.99
C VAL A 170 9.62 -12.88 -1.23
N MET A 171 9.14 -13.26 -0.05
CA MET A 171 8.38 -12.35 0.81
C MET A 171 9.31 -11.59 1.76
N VAL A 172 9.16 -10.28 1.82
CA VAL A 172 9.88 -9.39 2.74
C VAL A 172 8.90 -8.86 3.77
N ALA A 173 8.94 -9.48 4.95
CA ALA A 173 8.10 -9.17 6.09
C ALA A 173 8.92 -8.53 7.21
N GLY A 174 8.28 -8.13 8.31
CA GLY A 174 9.03 -7.56 9.43
C GLY A 174 8.20 -7.19 10.64
N THR A 175 8.89 -6.67 11.65
CA THR A 175 8.29 -6.37 12.95
C THR A 175 7.37 -5.16 12.95
N SER A 176 7.68 -4.14 12.15
CA SER A 176 6.98 -2.84 12.18
C SER A 176 7.38 -1.93 11.01
N MET A 177 6.72 -0.77 10.91
CA MET A 177 7.16 0.32 10.02
C MET A 177 8.61 0.73 10.28
N ASN A 178 9.36 0.95 9.20
CA ASN A 178 10.79 1.31 9.21
C ASN A 178 11.71 0.24 9.83
N SER A 179 11.33 -1.04 9.81
CA SER A 179 12.22 -2.14 10.25
C SER A 179 13.29 -2.53 9.22
N GLY A 180 13.26 -1.97 8.02
CA GLY A 180 14.23 -2.24 6.94
C GLY A 180 13.70 -2.99 5.72
N LYS A 181 12.40 -3.34 5.69
CA LYS A 181 11.76 -4.11 4.61
C LYS A 181 12.02 -3.56 3.21
N THR A 182 11.67 -2.30 2.95
CA THR A 182 11.90 -1.68 1.64
C THR A 182 13.38 -1.72 1.25
N CYS A 183 14.28 -1.50 2.21
CA CYS A 183 15.73 -1.56 1.94
C CYS A 183 16.19 -2.97 1.57
N ALA A 184 15.70 -4.00 2.26
CA ALA A 184 16.01 -5.40 1.93
C ALA A 184 15.42 -5.80 0.57
N ALA A 185 14.17 -5.42 0.29
CA ALA A 185 13.51 -5.69 -0.97
C ALA A 185 14.26 -5.04 -2.15
N THR A 186 14.57 -3.74 -2.07
CA THR A 186 15.28 -3.03 -3.16
C THR A 186 16.72 -3.49 -3.32
N GLU A 187 17.40 -3.86 -2.23
CA GLU A 187 18.74 -4.44 -2.34
C GLU A 187 18.70 -5.80 -3.05
N LEU A 188 17.76 -6.66 -2.68
CA LEU A 188 17.59 -7.96 -3.31
C LEU A 188 17.31 -7.81 -4.81
N ILE A 189 16.38 -6.93 -5.18
CA ILE A 189 16.06 -6.61 -6.58
C ILE A 189 17.33 -6.18 -7.32
N LYS A 190 18.09 -5.22 -6.76
CA LYS A 190 19.31 -4.72 -7.38
C LYS A 190 20.35 -5.82 -7.62
N GLN A 191 20.57 -6.70 -6.65
CA GLN A 191 21.55 -7.79 -6.78
C GLN A 191 21.08 -8.86 -7.77
N ALA A 192 19.81 -9.26 -7.71
CA ALA A 192 19.21 -10.22 -8.63
C ALA A 192 19.25 -9.73 -10.08
N THR A 193 18.86 -8.47 -10.33
CA THR A 193 18.94 -7.86 -11.65
C THR A 193 20.38 -7.78 -12.16
N ARG A 194 21.35 -7.46 -11.29
CA ARG A 194 22.80 -7.48 -11.64
C ARG A 194 23.32 -8.87 -11.95
N ALA A 195 22.72 -9.91 -11.37
CA ALA A 195 23.00 -11.30 -11.69
C ALA A 195 22.32 -11.76 -12.99
N GLY A 196 21.57 -10.89 -13.67
CA GLY A 196 20.93 -11.17 -14.95
C GLY A 196 19.50 -11.70 -14.85
N LEU A 197 18.90 -11.72 -13.65
CA LEU A 197 17.51 -12.15 -13.47
C LEU A 197 16.51 -11.06 -13.86
N GLN A 198 15.41 -11.45 -14.47
CA GLN A 198 14.23 -10.60 -14.66
C GLN A 198 13.41 -10.58 -13.37
N VAL A 199 13.47 -9.46 -12.64
CA VAL A 199 12.80 -9.35 -11.33
C VAL A 199 11.52 -8.53 -11.49
N ALA A 200 10.39 -9.07 -11.08
CA ALA A 200 9.18 -8.27 -10.84
C ALA A 200 9.02 -8.03 -9.33
N ALA A 201 8.41 -6.92 -8.93
CA ALA A 201 8.33 -6.58 -7.52
C ALA A 201 7.00 -5.93 -7.14
N GLY A 202 6.52 -6.14 -5.92
CA GLY A 202 5.26 -5.55 -5.52
C GLY A 202 5.12 -5.28 -4.03
N LYS A 203 4.09 -4.51 -3.70
CA LYS A 203 3.75 -4.16 -2.32
C LYS A 203 2.32 -4.55 -2.01
N LEU A 204 2.13 -5.53 -1.14
CA LEU A 204 0.81 -6.11 -0.88
C LEU A 204 -0.02 -5.33 0.13
N SER A 205 0.60 -4.63 1.08
CA SER A 205 -0.12 -3.97 2.18
C SER A 205 0.43 -2.58 2.49
N GLY A 206 -0.39 -1.75 3.14
CA GLY A 206 0.01 -0.42 3.61
C GLY A 206 -0.98 0.68 3.25
N VAL A 207 -0.46 1.88 2.97
CA VAL A 207 -1.21 3.08 2.59
C VAL A 207 -0.72 3.60 1.24
N ALA A 208 -1.64 4.02 0.37
CA ALA A 208 -1.36 4.36 -1.02
C ALA A 208 -0.27 5.43 -1.13
N CYS A 209 0.77 5.08 -1.89
CA CYS A 209 1.96 5.85 -2.21
C CYS A 209 2.74 5.03 -3.25
N LEU A 210 3.11 5.63 -4.37
CA LEU A 210 3.91 5.00 -5.43
C LEU A 210 5.39 4.87 -5.03
N ARG A 211 5.86 5.63 -4.03
CA ARG A 211 7.26 5.67 -3.60
C ARG A 211 7.94 4.31 -3.56
N ASP A 212 7.31 3.31 -2.96
CA ASP A 212 7.97 2.03 -2.74
C ASP A 212 8.04 1.21 -4.04
N THR A 213 6.99 1.22 -4.88
CA THR A 213 7.02 0.56 -6.20
C THR A 213 7.92 1.29 -7.20
N LEU A 214 7.97 2.62 -7.17
CA LEU A 214 8.92 3.40 -7.96
C LEU A 214 10.36 3.12 -7.53
N ASN A 215 10.61 3.04 -6.21
CA ASN A 215 11.93 2.68 -5.70
C ASN A 215 12.33 1.25 -6.11
N MET A 216 11.40 0.30 -6.15
CA MET A 216 11.66 -1.04 -6.69
C MET A 216 12.02 -1.01 -8.18
N ALA A 217 11.30 -0.22 -8.98
CA ALA A 217 11.61 -0.03 -10.41
C ALA A 217 12.99 0.60 -10.62
N ASP A 218 13.34 1.63 -9.86
CA ASP A 218 14.66 2.28 -9.89
C ASP A 218 15.81 1.32 -9.54
N HIS A 219 15.52 0.25 -8.80
CA HIS A 219 16.50 -0.79 -8.45
C HIS A 219 16.54 -1.95 -9.44
N GLY A 220 15.78 -1.88 -10.53
CA GLY A 220 15.86 -2.82 -11.65
C GLY A 220 14.72 -3.83 -11.75
N ALA A 221 13.61 -3.61 -11.03
CA ALA A 221 12.40 -4.40 -11.26
C ALA A 221 11.80 -4.05 -12.64
N ILE A 222 11.52 -5.05 -13.46
CA ILE A 222 10.98 -4.89 -14.82
C ILE A 222 9.48 -4.60 -14.84
N ALA A 223 8.78 -4.96 -13.75
CA ALA A 223 7.37 -4.70 -13.54
C ALA A 223 7.12 -4.47 -12.05
N THR A 224 6.22 -3.54 -11.74
CA THR A 224 5.80 -3.28 -10.36
C THR A 224 4.29 -3.16 -10.22
N ALA A 225 3.77 -3.57 -9.07
CA ALA A 225 2.33 -3.54 -8.76
C ALA A 225 2.10 -3.48 -7.24
N SER A 226 0.92 -3.03 -6.82
CA SER A 226 0.55 -2.86 -5.42
C SER A 226 -0.95 -3.00 -5.17
N PHE A 227 -1.37 -2.99 -3.90
CA PHE A 227 -2.78 -2.94 -3.53
C PHE A 227 -3.53 -1.73 -4.11
N LEU A 228 -2.83 -0.66 -4.49
CA LEU A 228 -3.44 0.49 -5.16
C LEU A 228 -4.02 0.10 -6.53
N ASP A 229 -3.36 -0.81 -7.26
CA ASP A 229 -3.86 -1.34 -8.54
C ASP A 229 -5.15 -2.17 -8.37
N CYS A 230 -5.42 -2.64 -7.14
CA CYS A 230 -6.66 -3.31 -6.77
C CYS A 230 -7.70 -2.34 -6.17
N GLY A 231 -7.53 -1.02 -6.36
CA GLY A 231 -8.50 -0.01 -5.95
C GLY A 231 -8.50 0.31 -4.45
N LEU A 232 -7.43 -0.02 -3.72
CA LEU A 232 -7.36 0.18 -2.28
C LEU A 232 -6.53 1.43 -1.92
N PRO A 233 -7.09 2.43 -1.20
CA PRO A 233 -6.32 3.58 -0.71
C PRO A 233 -5.42 3.19 0.47
N SER A 234 -5.78 2.13 1.18
CA SER A 234 -4.97 1.43 2.17
C SER A 234 -5.53 0.02 2.37
N THR A 235 -4.74 -0.87 2.96
CA THR A 235 -5.19 -2.23 3.30
C THR A 235 -5.76 -2.34 4.72
N VAL A 236 -6.09 -1.21 5.35
CA VAL A 236 -6.75 -1.19 6.65
C VAL A 236 -8.17 -1.73 6.49
N ASP A 237 -8.57 -2.65 7.37
CA ASP A 237 -9.90 -3.28 7.43
C ASP A 237 -10.28 -4.15 6.19
N VAL A 238 -9.31 -4.53 5.34
CA VAL A 238 -9.56 -5.41 4.17
C VAL A 238 -9.96 -6.83 4.58
N GLY A 239 -9.73 -7.23 5.83
CA GLY A 239 -10.13 -8.53 6.38
C GLY A 239 -9.23 -9.65 5.88
N ASP A 240 -9.38 -10.02 4.60
CA ASP A 240 -8.54 -11.00 3.91
C ASP A 240 -7.85 -10.35 2.69
N LEU A 241 -6.53 -10.27 2.76
CA LEU A 241 -5.70 -9.69 1.70
C LEU A 241 -5.28 -10.73 0.66
N SER A 242 -5.58 -12.01 0.85
CA SER A 242 -5.19 -13.10 -0.06
C SER A 242 -5.67 -12.88 -1.50
N PRO A 243 -6.91 -12.41 -1.79
CA PRO A 243 -7.33 -12.23 -3.18
C PRO A 243 -6.62 -11.07 -3.87
N VAL A 244 -6.32 -10.01 -3.11
CA VAL A 244 -5.52 -8.86 -3.58
C VAL A 244 -4.10 -9.31 -3.89
N ALA A 245 -3.49 -10.10 -3.01
CA ALA A 245 -2.15 -10.64 -3.22
C ALA A 245 -2.05 -11.50 -4.47
N LYS A 246 -2.99 -12.43 -4.66
CA LYS A 246 -3.04 -13.30 -5.84
C LYS A 246 -3.22 -12.50 -7.13
N THR A 247 -4.01 -11.43 -7.09
CA THR A 247 -4.21 -10.52 -8.22
C THR A 247 -2.93 -9.78 -8.58
N ILE A 248 -2.24 -9.22 -7.58
CA ILE A 248 -0.97 -8.50 -7.78
C ILE A 248 0.10 -9.44 -8.32
N ILE A 249 0.27 -10.62 -7.72
CA ILE A 249 1.27 -11.59 -8.17
C ILE A 249 0.96 -12.07 -9.59
N SER A 250 -0.31 -12.35 -9.90
CA SER A 250 -0.70 -12.69 -11.28
C SER A 250 -0.39 -11.58 -12.27
N ARG A 251 -0.60 -10.30 -11.89
CA ARG A 251 -0.22 -9.16 -12.73
C ARG A 251 1.29 -9.08 -12.93
N LEU A 252 2.09 -9.32 -11.89
CA LEU A 252 3.56 -9.34 -12.01
C LEU A 252 4.04 -10.47 -12.93
N ASN A 253 3.40 -11.65 -12.89
CA ASN A 253 3.71 -12.77 -13.77
C ASN A 253 3.45 -12.49 -15.27
N GLU A 254 2.61 -11.50 -15.63
CA GLU A 254 2.41 -11.10 -17.04
C GLU A 254 3.73 -10.66 -17.72
N SER A 255 4.72 -10.22 -16.93
CA SER A 255 6.06 -9.86 -17.40
C SER A 255 7.03 -11.04 -17.58
N SER A 256 6.59 -12.27 -17.30
CA SER A 256 7.42 -13.49 -17.30
C SER A 256 8.73 -13.36 -16.49
N PRO A 257 8.66 -12.93 -15.21
CA PRO A 257 9.85 -12.74 -14.40
C PRO A 257 10.49 -14.09 -13.99
N ASP A 258 11.79 -14.05 -13.71
CA ASP A 258 12.52 -15.17 -13.09
C ASP A 258 12.33 -15.19 -11.56
N LEU A 259 12.00 -14.04 -10.97
CA LEU A 259 11.85 -13.85 -9.52
C LEU A 259 10.80 -12.78 -9.22
N ILE A 260 9.95 -13.02 -8.23
CA ILE A 260 9.02 -12.01 -7.70
C ILE A 260 9.42 -11.63 -6.27
N VAL A 261 9.73 -10.35 -6.03
CA VAL A 261 10.05 -9.81 -4.70
C VAL A 261 8.85 -9.04 -4.15
N ILE A 262 8.29 -9.49 -3.04
CA ILE A 262 7.10 -8.91 -2.43
C ILE A 262 7.41 -8.24 -1.10
N GLU A 263 7.17 -6.95 -0.97
CA GLU A 263 7.18 -6.25 0.31
C GLU A 263 5.79 -6.29 0.98
N LEU A 264 5.76 -6.69 2.25
CA LEU A 264 4.58 -6.52 3.12
C LEU A 264 4.75 -5.22 3.91
N GLY A 265 3.82 -4.28 3.77
CA GLY A 265 3.78 -3.05 4.57
C GLY A 265 3.50 -3.32 6.06
N ASP A 266 3.71 -2.29 6.88
CA ASP A 266 3.58 -2.35 8.35
C ASP A 266 4.41 -3.46 9.01
N GLY A 267 3.85 -4.22 9.95
CA GLY A 267 4.49 -5.39 10.54
C GLY A 267 3.54 -6.60 10.47
N ILE A 268 4.06 -7.78 10.81
CA ILE A 268 3.25 -9.02 10.87
C ILE A 268 2.16 -8.99 11.94
N LEU A 269 2.27 -8.06 12.90
CA LEU A 269 1.22 -7.67 13.81
C LEU A 269 0.91 -6.21 13.53
N GLY A 270 -0.32 -5.91 13.08
CA GLY A 270 -0.64 -4.57 12.62
C GLY A 270 -2.08 -4.40 12.17
N GLY A 271 -2.39 -3.21 11.69
CA GLY A 271 -3.73 -2.84 11.23
C GLY A 271 -3.95 -2.96 9.73
N TYR A 272 -3.11 -3.71 9.01
CA TYR A 272 -3.06 -3.75 7.54
C TYR A 272 -3.26 -5.16 6.95
N SER A 273 -3.77 -6.11 7.74
CA SER A 273 -4.14 -7.48 7.34
C SER A 273 -2.98 -8.31 6.77
N VAL A 274 -1.75 -8.05 7.21
CA VAL A 274 -0.54 -8.78 6.77
C VAL A 274 -0.62 -10.25 7.17
N GLU A 275 -1.21 -10.54 8.32
CA GLU A 275 -1.42 -11.88 8.86
C GLU A 275 -2.19 -12.79 7.89
N SER A 276 -3.19 -12.25 7.18
CA SER A 276 -4.02 -13.04 6.24
C SER A 276 -3.22 -13.62 5.07
N ILE A 277 -2.12 -12.96 4.67
CA ILE A 277 -1.19 -13.47 3.65
C ILE A 277 -0.52 -14.77 4.12
N PHE A 278 -0.21 -14.87 5.41
CA PHE A 278 0.41 -16.05 6.01
C PHE A 278 -0.62 -17.13 6.41
N ASP A 279 -1.91 -16.85 6.30
CA ASP A 279 -2.98 -17.82 6.55
C ASP A 279 -3.41 -18.52 5.25
N ASP A 280 -3.14 -17.95 4.07
CA ASP A 280 -3.40 -18.55 2.76
C ASP A 280 -2.34 -19.59 2.36
N LEU A 281 -2.79 -20.83 2.10
CA LEU A 281 -1.90 -21.96 1.81
C LEU A 281 -1.19 -21.82 0.46
N GLU A 282 -1.85 -21.29 -0.57
CA GLU A 282 -1.29 -21.18 -1.91
C GLU A 282 -0.14 -20.17 -1.93
N LEU A 283 -0.32 -19.03 -1.26
CA LEU A 283 0.74 -18.02 -1.09
C LEU A 283 1.92 -18.57 -0.31
N ARG A 284 1.68 -19.32 0.78
CA ARG A 284 2.75 -19.97 1.55
C ARG A 284 3.51 -20.98 0.72
N GLU A 285 2.80 -21.86 0.02
CA GLU A 285 3.42 -22.89 -0.79
C GLU A 285 4.29 -22.26 -1.87
N GLN A 286 3.83 -21.21 -2.57
CA GLN A 286 4.60 -20.55 -3.63
C GLN A 286 5.71 -19.60 -3.13
N THR A 287 5.78 -19.34 -1.82
CA THR A 287 6.86 -18.56 -1.24
C THR A 287 8.12 -19.41 -1.14
N ALA A 288 9.13 -19.09 -1.94
CA ALA A 288 10.41 -19.78 -1.97
C ALA A 288 11.34 -19.35 -0.82
N ALA A 289 11.22 -18.10 -0.36
CA ALA A 289 11.97 -17.62 0.79
C ALA A 289 11.27 -16.47 1.53
N ILE A 290 11.54 -16.35 2.83
CA ILE A 290 11.09 -15.23 3.66
C ILE A 290 12.30 -14.48 4.23
N ILE A 291 12.40 -13.19 3.88
CA ILE A 291 13.26 -12.23 4.58
C ILE A 291 12.45 -11.58 5.68
N PHE A 292 12.89 -11.69 6.92
CA PHE A 292 12.26 -11.02 8.05
C PHE A 292 13.10 -9.85 8.57
N CYS A 293 12.61 -8.63 8.39
CA CYS A 293 13.27 -7.41 8.84
C CYS A 293 12.85 -7.05 10.27
N ALA A 294 13.78 -7.16 11.21
CA ALA A 294 13.54 -6.87 12.62
C ALA A 294 14.25 -5.59 13.11
N SER A 295 13.64 -4.97 14.12
CA SER A 295 14.15 -3.72 14.72
C SER A 295 15.21 -3.97 15.79
N ASP A 296 15.07 -5.06 16.53
CA ASP A 296 15.91 -5.45 17.68
C ASP A 296 15.77 -6.97 17.91
N TYR A 297 16.50 -7.51 18.90
CA TYR A 297 16.53 -8.95 19.21
C TYR A 297 15.18 -9.50 19.68
N VAL A 298 14.40 -8.71 20.44
CA VAL A 298 13.08 -9.15 20.94
C VAL A 298 12.09 -9.20 19.78
N GLY A 299 12.14 -8.23 18.87
CA GLY A 299 11.35 -8.23 17.65
C GLY A 299 11.73 -9.37 16.71
N ALA A 300 13.02 -9.70 16.58
CA ALA A 300 13.48 -10.87 15.83
C ALA A 300 12.93 -12.16 16.44
N TRP A 301 13.14 -12.39 17.74
CA TRP A 301 12.61 -13.55 18.46
C TRP A 301 11.09 -13.67 18.36
N GLY A 302 10.37 -12.57 18.58
CA GLY A 302 8.91 -12.55 18.48
C GLY A 302 8.41 -12.88 17.08
N GLY A 303 9.08 -12.36 16.05
CA GLY A 303 8.79 -12.69 14.65
C GLY A 303 8.96 -14.17 14.34
N ILE A 304 10.08 -14.75 14.77
CA ILE A 304 10.38 -16.19 14.65
C ILE A 304 9.26 -17.01 15.30
N GLU A 305 8.94 -16.74 16.56
CA GLU A 305 7.96 -17.52 17.31
C GLU A 305 6.55 -17.40 16.74
N LEU A 306 6.15 -16.22 16.25
CA LEU A 306 4.82 -15.99 15.68
C LEU A 306 4.62 -16.66 14.32
N LEU A 307 5.65 -16.66 13.47
CA LEU A 307 5.60 -17.35 12.18
C LEU A 307 5.75 -18.87 12.35
N ARG A 308 6.63 -19.34 13.25
CA ARG A 308 6.77 -20.76 13.55
C ARG A 308 5.48 -21.38 14.09
N LYS A 309 4.71 -20.64 14.89
CA LYS A 309 3.36 -21.07 15.33
C LYS A 309 2.38 -21.31 14.18
N ARG A 310 2.62 -20.70 13.01
CA ARG A 310 1.86 -20.93 11.77
C ARG A 310 2.49 -22.01 10.89
N GLY A 311 3.60 -22.63 11.32
CA GLY A 311 4.37 -23.57 10.51
C GLY A 311 5.16 -22.89 9.39
N ILE A 312 5.63 -21.66 9.63
CA ILE A 312 6.41 -20.86 8.68
C ILE A 312 7.77 -20.58 9.31
N GLU A 313 8.84 -20.97 8.65
CA GLU A 313 10.20 -20.66 9.07
C GLU A 313 10.72 -19.42 8.33
N ILE A 314 11.53 -18.61 9.01
CA ILE A 314 12.21 -17.47 8.41
C ILE A 314 13.53 -17.96 7.82
N ASP A 315 13.83 -17.58 6.58
CA ASP A 315 15.07 -18.00 5.91
C ASP A 315 16.24 -17.09 6.21
N VAL A 316 16.00 -15.77 6.27
CA VAL A 316 17.03 -14.76 6.55
C VAL A 316 16.46 -13.64 7.41
N ILE A 317 17.19 -13.24 8.44
CA ILE A 317 16.89 -12.03 9.22
C ILE A 317 17.72 -10.86 8.68
N SER A 318 17.05 -9.73 8.49
CA SER A 318 17.65 -8.47 8.06
C SER A 318 17.08 -7.30 8.87
N GLY A 319 17.30 -6.08 8.40
CA GLY A 319 16.79 -4.85 9.03
C GLY A 319 17.73 -4.28 10.10
N LEU A 320 17.20 -3.40 10.93
CA LEU A 320 18.00 -2.62 11.90
C LEU A 320 18.78 -3.51 12.88
N VAL A 321 18.23 -4.68 13.24
CA VAL A 321 18.91 -5.65 14.11
C VAL A 321 20.26 -6.12 13.53
N THR A 322 20.44 -6.04 12.21
CA THR A 322 21.67 -6.43 11.51
C THR A 322 22.61 -5.25 11.20
N ASP A 323 22.34 -4.03 11.65
CA ASP A 323 23.20 -2.86 11.32
C ASP A 323 24.64 -2.98 11.90
N SER A 324 24.85 -3.90 12.84
CA SER A 324 26.15 -4.22 13.43
C SER A 324 26.49 -5.71 13.32
N GLN A 325 27.79 -6.04 13.26
CA GLN A 325 28.26 -7.42 13.24
C GLN A 325 27.77 -8.21 14.46
N MET A 326 27.80 -7.60 15.65
CA MET A 326 27.27 -8.22 16.87
C MET A 326 25.79 -8.60 16.73
N GLY A 327 25.02 -7.83 15.98
CA GLY A 327 23.63 -8.12 15.70
C GLY A 327 23.44 -9.34 14.80
N GLU A 328 24.22 -9.42 13.72
CA GLU A 328 24.25 -10.60 12.84
C GLU A 328 24.69 -11.85 13.63
N ASP A 329 25.82 -11.76 14.35
CA ASP A 329 26.37 -12.86 15.13
C ASP A 329 25.38 -13.37 16.20
N TYR A 330 24.65 -12.47 16.88
CA TYR A 330 23.67 -12.87 17.89
C TYR A 330 22.52 -13.67 17.28
N ILE A 331 21.97 -13.20 16.15
CA ILE A 331 20.89 -13.88 15.46
C ILE A 331 21.32 -15.28 14.99
N GLU A 332 22.52 -15.39 14.42
CA GLU A 332 23.03 -16.68 13.93
C GLU A 332 23.33 -17.65 15.08
N ASN A 333 23.98 -17.19 16.14
CA ASN A 333 24.40 -18.06 17.25
C ASN A 333 23.24 -18.46 18.17
N GLU A 334 22.34 -17.52 18.49
CA GLU A 334 21.28 -17.75 19.49
C GLU A 334 19.97 -18.22 18.87
N PHE A 335 19.65 -17.79 17.64
CA PHE A 335 18.42 -18.18 16.97
C PHE A 335 18.63 -19.20 15.85
N GLY A 336 19.87 -19.44 15.42
CA GLY A 336 20.18 -20.44 14.39
C GLY A 336 19.66 -20.08 13.00
N ILE A 337 19.41 -18.80 12.74
CA ILE A 337 18.89 -18.29 11.46
C ILE A 337 19.95 -17.42 10.80
N PRO A 338 20.22 -17.57 9.49
CA PRO A 338 21.14 -16.69 8.77
C PRO A 338 20.77 -15.21 8.90
N ALA A 339 21.78 -14.35 9.08
CA ALA A 339 21.59 -12.91 9.15
C ALA A 339 22.35 -12.20 8.03
N ALA A 340 21.72 -11.20 7.40
CA ALA A 340 22.39 -10.38 6.39
C ALA A 340 21.86 -8.95 6.37
N ASN A 341 22.75 -7.97 6.55
CA ASN A 341 22.40 -6.57 6.41
C ASN A 341 22.34 -6.11 4.95
N ALA A 342 21.16 -5.68 4.51
CA ALA A 342 20.94 -5.21 3.14
C ALA A 342 21.82 -3.98 2.76
N LYS A 343 22.17 -3.10 3.71
CA LYS A 343 22.95 -1.89 3.39
C LYS A 343 24.45 -2.18 3.30
N ARG A 344 24.96 -3.04 4.16
CA ARG A 344 26.40 -3.33 4.28
C ARG A 344 26.83 -4.49 3.40
N ASN A 345 26.00 -5.52 3.27
CA ASN A 345 26.34 -6.76 2.58
C ASN A 345 25.14 -7.33 1.80
N GLY A 346 24.61 -6.54 0.87
CA GLY A 346 23.52 -6.97 0.01
C GLY A 346 23.83 -8.20 -0.86
N ALA A 347 25.11 -8.43 -1.18
CA ALA A 347 25.54 -9.63 -1.91
C ALA A 347 25.30 -10.90 -1.08
N LEU A 348 25.63 -10.90 0.22
CA LEU A 348 25.34 -12.03 1.10
C LEU A 348 23.82 -12.27 1.22
N LEU A 349 23.02 -11.21 1.38
CA LEU A 349 21.57 -11.32 1.41
C LEU A 349 21.05 -12.02 0.14
N PHE A 350 21.54 -11.61 -1.04
CA PHE A 350 21.17 -12.22 -2.30
C PHE A 350 21.60 -13.69 -2.39
N GLU A 351 22.84 -14.04 -2.03
CA GLU A 351 23.33 -15.42 -2.10
C GLU A 351 22.52 -16.38 -1.20
N LEU A 352 22.18 -15.95 0.02
CA LEU A 352 21.34 -16.72 0.93
C LEU A 352 19.95 -16.98 0.32
N ILE A 353 19.35 -15.96 -0.30
CA ILE A 353 18.02 -16.07 -0.90
C ILE A 353 18.04 -16.86 -2.20
N LYS A 354 19.05 -16.64 -3.05
CA LYS A 354 19.25 -17.39 -4.28
C LYS A 354 19.33 -18.90 -4.01
N SER A 355 20.08 -19.29 -2.98
CA SER A 355 20.19 -20.69 -2.56
C SER A 355 18.82 -21.30 -2.20
N LYS A 356 17.92 -20.52 -1.59
CA LYS A 356 16.55 -20.95 -1.25
C LYS A 356 15.66 -21.06 -2.48
N VAL A 357 15.75 -20.08 -3.38
CA VAL A 357 15.00 -20.07 -4.65
C VAL A 357 15.41 -21.27 -5.52
N GLU A 358 16.70 -21.57 -5.63
CA GLU A 358 17.20 -22.73 -6.39
C GLU A 358 16.76 -24.07 -5.75
N ALA A 359 16.75 -24.15 -4.42
CA ALA A 359 16.31 -25.35 -3.70
C ALA A 359 14.80 -25.63 -3.81
N ALA A 360 13.99 -24.59 -3.99
CA ALA A 360 12.54 -24.74 -4.22
C ALA A 360 12.24 -25.43 -5.56
N GLY A 361 13.17 -25.35 -6.53
CA GLY A 361 13.06 -25.96 -7.86
C GLY A 361 11.92 -25.41 -8.73
N PRO A 362 11.86 -25.76 -10.02
CA PRO A 362 10.63 -25.61 -10.79
C PRO A 362 9.59 -26.58 -10.23
N LYS A 363 8.46 -26.08 -9.74
CA LYS A 363 7.36 -26.95 -9.35
C LYS A 363 6.77 -27.60 -10.60
N GLU A 364 6.88 -28.92 -10.70
CA GLU A 364 6.25 -29.67 -11.79
C GLU A 364 4.73 -29.48 -11.77
N LEU A 365 4.18 -29.24 -12.96
CA LEU A 365 2.76 -29.16 -13.24
C LEU A 365 2.09 -30.48 -12.84
N VAL A 366 1.39 -30.50 -11.71
CA VAL A 366 0.33 -31.50 -11.51
C VAL A 366 -0.80 -31.09 -12.42
N GLY A 367 -0.76 -31.62 -13.65
CA GLY A 367 -1.82 -31.44 -14.63
C GLY A 367 -3.16 -31.72 -13.99
N ALA A 368 -4.11 -30.81 -14.17
CA ALA A 368 -5.52 -31.03 -13.89
C ALA A 368 -5.98 -32.23 -14.73
N GLY A 369 -5.89 -33.42 -14.14
CA GLY A 369 -6.37 -34.66 -14.69
C GLY A 369 -7.84 -34.85 -14.36
N VAL A 370 -8.65 -34.76 -15.42
CA VAL A 370 -10.07 -35.18 -15.59
C VAL A 370 -11.13 -34.23 -15.05
#